data_AF-A0A4D4MR79-F1
#
_entry.id   AF-A0A4D4MR79-F1
#
_cell.length_a   1.000
_cell.length_b   1.000
_cell.length_c   1.000
_cell.angle_alpha   90.00
_cell.angle_beta   90.00
_cell.angle_gamma   90.00
#
_symmetry.space_group_name_H-M   'P 1'
#
loop_
_entity.id
_entity.type
_entity.pdbx_description
1 polymer ?
#
loop_
_entity_poly.entity_id
_entity_poly.type
_entity_poly.pdbx_seq_one_letter_code
_entity_poly.pdbx_strand_id
1 'polypeptide(L)'
;MPPTRPGILLVDRWALLDEERRHRLKEFDAGARPWVSAIVPWNRADLQCHGEEGRQLTEELDRTLPLILERGRRTDCRMAVTGVPTLKTFIDLLPAVVAHTTRQYLKHAEAHPPSGPTCPGPD
;
A
#
# COMPACT_ATOMS: atom_id res chain seq x y z
N MET A 1 14.22 -9.45 4.07
CA MET A 1 14.76 -8.07 4.09
C MET A 1 13.60 -7.11 3.82
N PRO A 2 13.24 -6.22 4.76
CA PRO A 2 12.17 -5.25 4.52
C PRO A 2 12.56 -4.27 3.41
N PRO A 3 11.61 -3.71 2.65
CA PRO A 3 11.91 -2.90 1.48
C PRO A 3 12.65 -1.61 1.87
N THR A 4 13.86 -1.43 1.33
CA THR A 4 14.71 -0.22 1.48
C THR A 4 14.31 0.90 0.52
N ARG A 5 13.15 0.78 -0.14
CA ARG A 5 12.67 1.68 -1.19
C ARG A 5 11.16 1.85 -1.09
N PRO A 6 10.58 2.96 -1.59
CA PRO A 6 9.13 3.11 -1.71
C PRO A 6 8.54 1.95 -2.52
N GLY A 7 7.40 1.42 -2.08
CA GLY A 7 6.74 0.28 -2.72
C GLY A 7 5.25 0.50 -2.92
N ILE A 8 4.73 0.09 -4.07
CA ILE A 8 3.29 0.04 -4.33
C ILE A 8 2.90 -1.42 -4.53
N LEU A 9 2.02 -1.92 -3.68
CA LEU A 9 1.46 -3.26 -3.77
C LEU A 9 0.15 -3.24 -4.55
N LEU A 10 0.08 -3.98 -5.65
CA LEU A 10 -1.17 -4.24 -6.35
C LEU A 10 -1.80 -5.52 -5.80
N VAL A 11 -2.99 -5.43 -5.20
CA VAL A 11 -3.65 -6.58 -4.57
C VAL A 11 -4.96 -6.88 -5.27
N ASP A 12 -5.00 -8.02 -5.95
CA ASP A 12 -6.25 -8.61 -6.40
C ASP A 12 -6.92 -9.35 -5.22
N ARG A 13 -8.22 -9.11 -4.98
CA ARG A 13 -8.93 -9.73 -3.86
C ARG A 13 -9.10 -11.23 -4.02
N TRP A 14 -9.14 -11.74 -5.26
CA TRP A 14 -9.22 -13.17 -5.55
C TRP A 14 -7.98 -13.93 -5.08
N ALA A 15 -6.84 -13.24 -4.92
CA ALA A 15 -5.64 -13.85 -4.34
C ALA A 15 -5.83 -14.31 -2.87
N LEU A 16 -6.88 -13.86 -2.19
CA LEU A 16 -7.19 -14.26 -0.82
C LEU A 16 -7.87 -15.64 -0.71
N LEU A 17 -8.36 -16.18 -1.83
CA LEU A 17 -8.87 -17.55 -1.87
C LEU A 17 -7.75 -18.59 -1.71
N ASP A 18 -6.52 -18.20 -2.01
CA ASP A 18 -5.32 -19.01 -1.82
C ASP A 18 -4.74 -18.74 -0.43
N GLU A 19 -4.72 -19.78 0.41
CA GLU A 19 -4.31 -19.67 1.80
C GLU A 19 -2.82 -19.29 1.96
N GLU A 20 -1.95 -19.78 1.08
CA GLU A 20 -0.53 -19.46 1.12
C GLU A 20 -0.31 -17.98 0.79
N ARG A 21 -0.98 -17.47 -0.26
CA ARG A 21 -0.92 -16.05 -0.62
C ARG A 21 -1.46 -15.16 0.49
N ARG A 22 -2.57 -15.57 1.12
CA ARG A 22 -3.14 -14.86 2.27
C ARG A 22 -2.15 -14.82 3.45
N HIS A 23 -1.46 -15.93 3.74
CA HIS A 23 -0.45 -15.96 4.79
C HIS A 23 0.71 -15.01 4.49
N ARG A 24 1.26 -15.04 3.28
CA ARG A 24 2.37 -14.15 2.87
C ARG A 24 1.97 -12.68 2.88
N LEU A 25 0.72 -12.36 2.54
CA LEU A 25 0.17 -11.00 2.64
C LEU A 25 0.08 -10.54 4.11
N LYS A 26 -0.35 -11.40 5.03
CA LYS A 26 -0.37 -11.08 6.48
C LYS A 26 1.03 -10.80 7.01
N GLU A 27 2.01 -11.64 6.68
CA GLU A 27 3.41 -11.41 7.06
C GLU A 27 3.95 -10.10 6.48
N PHE A 28 3.57 -9.79 5.23
CA PHE A 28 3.96 -8.55 4.58
C PHE A 28 3.35 -7.32 5.27
N ASP A 29 2.06 -7.36 5.63
CA ASP A 29 1.38 -6.27 6.36
C ASP A 29 2.00 -6.03 7.74
N ALA A 30 2.29 -7.11 8.48
CA ALA A 30 2.92 -7.03 9.79
C ALA A 30 4.30 -6.35 9.74
N GLY A 31 5.05 -6.54 8.66
CA GLY A 31 6.33 -5.89 8.40
C GLY A 31 6.26 -4.58 7.59
N ALA A 32 5.07 -4.10 7.24
CA ALA A 32 4.91 -3.07 6.23
C ALA A 32 5.35 -1.69 6.72
N ARG A 33 6.38 -1.15 6.05
CA ARG A 33 6.91 0.20 6.33
C ARG A 33 5.96 1.32 5.90
N PRO A 34 6.06 2.54 6.46
CA PRO A 34 5.17 3.66 6.12
C PRO A 34 5.15 4.04 4.64
N TRP A 35 6.21 3.73 3.90
CA TRP A 35 6.36 3.98 2.46
C TRP A 35 5.91 2.81 1.58
N VAL A 36 5.02 1.96 2.08
CA VAL A 36 4.34 0.94 1.30
C VAL A 36 2.87 1.35 1.18
N SER A 37 2.42 1.59 -0.04
CA SER A 37 1.03 1.87 -0.37
C SER A 37 0.41 0.67 -1.10
N ALA A 38 -0.90 0.48 -1.01
CA ALA A 38 -1.61 -0.53 -1.79
C ALA A 38 -2.59 0.10 -2.77
N ILE A 39 -2.80 -0.58 -3.89
CA ILE A 39 -3.89 -0.37 -4.83
C ILE A 39 -4.64 -1.69 -4.96
N VAL A 40 -5.96 -1.65 -4.81
CA VAL A 40 -6.85 -2.80 -4.83
C VAL A 40 -7.78 -2.64 -6.03
N PRO A 41 -7.47 -3.26 -7.19
CA PRO A 41 -8.41 -3.34 -8.29
C PRO A 41 -9.69 -4.07 -7.84
N TRP A 42 -10.84 -3.50 -8.16
CA TRP A 42 -12.12 -4.12 -7.87
C TRP A 42 -13.16 -3.72 -8.92
N ASN A 43 -13.18 -4.45 -10.03
CA ASN A 43 -14.04 -4.14 -11.16
C ASN A 43 -15.52 -4.37 -10.79
N ARG A 44 -16.25 -3.28 -10.58
CA ARG A 44 -17.69 -3.35 -10.25
C ARG A 44 -18.57 -3.75 -11.44
N ALA A 45 -18.04 -3.86 -12.65
CA ALA A 45 -18.79 -4.41 -13.77
C ALA A 45 -18.82 -5.95 -13.75
N ASP A 46 -18.00 -6.59 -12.90
CA ASP A 46 -18.01 -8.02 -12.70
C ASP A 46 -19.18 -8.40 -11.76
N LEU A 47 -20.08 -9.25 -12.25
CA LEU A 47 -21.23 -9.74 -11.47
C LEU A 47 -20.79 -10.50 -10.22
N GLN A 48 -19.61 -11.12 -10.25
CA GLN A 48 -19.02 -11.84 -9.10
C GLN A 48 -18.61 -10.88 -7.96
N CYS A 49 -18.38 -9.60 -8.27
CA CYS A 49 -18.02 -8.60 -7.27
C CYS A 49 -19.21 -8.11 -6.42
N HIS A 50 -20.45 -8.34 -6.85
CA HIS A 50 -21.68 -7.91 -6.15
C HIS A 50 -22.33 -9.01 -5.31
N GLY A 51 -21.88 -10.25 -5.46
CA GLY A 51 -22.36 -11.38 -4.67
C GLY A 51 -21.85 -11.36 -3.23
N GLU A 52 -22.35 -12.29 -2.42
CA GLU A 52 -21.85 -12.51 -1.05
C GLU A 52 -20.34 -12.79 -1.02
N GLU A 53 -19.82 -13.49 -2.02
CA GLU A 53 -18.37 -13.74 -2.20
C GLU A 53 -17.57 -12.44 -2.28
N GLY A 54 -18.03 -11.45 -3.05
CA GLY A 54 -17.36 -10.15 -3.15
C GLY A 54 -17.31 -9.38 -1.83
N ARG A 55 -18.35 -9.52 -1.00
CA ARG A 55 -18.39 -8.94 0.35
C ARG A 55 -17.43 -9.68 1.29
N GLN A 56 -17.46 -11.00 1.28
CA GLN A 56 -16.55 -11.83 2.08
C GLN A 56 -15.09 -11.55 1.73
N LEU A 57 -14.75 -11.43 0.44
CA LEU A 57 -13.41 -11.06 -0.02
C LEU A 57 -12.98 -9.66 0.43
N THR A 58 -13.93 -8.72 0.53
CA THR A 58 -13.64 -7.37 1.07
C THR A 58 -13.26 -7.46 2.55
N GLU A 59 -14.03 -8.21 3.33
CA GLU A 59 -13.76 -8.40 4.76
C GLU A 59 -12.47 -9.18 5.00
N GLU A 60 -12.22 -10.24 4.22
CA GLU A 60 -10.98 -11.01 4.29
C GLU A 60 -9.76 -10.15 3.94
N LEU A 61 -9.89 -9.24 2.97
CA LEU A 61 -8.83 -8.30 2.63
C LEU A 61 -8.51 -7.40 3.82
N ASP A 62 -9.54 -6.90 4.50
CA ASP A 62 -9.39 -6.08 5.71
C ASP A 62 -8.75 -6.82 6.88
N ARG A 63 -9.08 -8.10 7.05
CA ARG A 63 -8.43 -8.97 8.06
C ARG A 63 -6.99 -9.33 7.69
N THR A 64 -6.66 -9.34 6.39
CA THR A 64 -5.35 -9.77 5.88
C THR A 64 -4.34 -8.62 5.86
N LEU A 65 -4.76 -7.41 5.48
CA LEU A 65 -3.89 -6.23 5.33
C LEU A 65 -4.36 -5.03 6.17
N PRO A 66 -4.66 -5.20 7.48
CA PRO A 66 -5.25 -4.13 8.28
C PRO A 66 -4.40 -2.86 8.30
N LEU A 67 -3.08 -2.97 8.44
CA LEU A 67 -2.21 -1.81 8.63
C LEU A 67 -2.03 -1.00 7.34
N ILE A 68 -1.79 -1.67 6.20
CA ILE A 68 -1.62 -0.99 4.91
C ILE A 68 -2.95 -0.33 4.48
N LEU A 69 -4.09 -1.00 4.64
CA LEU A 69 -5.38 -0.47 4.22
C LEU A 69 -5.83 0.68 5.11
N GLU A 70 -5.66 0.57 6.43
CA GLU A 70 -5.97 1.66 7.35
C GLU A 70 -5.13 2.91 7.03
N ARG A 71 -3.83 2.75 6.77
CA ARG A 71 -2.97 3.85 6.32
C ARG A 71 -3.49 4.47 5.04
N GLY A 72 -3.78 3.67 4.02
CA GLY A 72 -4.29 4.16 2.73
C GLY A 72 -5.61 4.92 2.86
N ARG A 73 -6.50 4.49 3.76
CA ARG A 73 -7.80 5.16 4.02
C ARG A 73 -7.66 6.56 4.62
N ARG A 74 -6.56 6.84 5.31
CA ARG A 74 -6.26 8.15 5.93
C ARG A 74 -5.60 9.13 4.96
N THR A 75 -5.47 8.77 3.69
CA THR A 75 -4.85 9.60 2.64
C THR A 75 -5.89 10.11 1.65
N ASP A 76 -5.50 11.13 0.87
CA ASP A 76 -6.28 11.61 -0.28
C ASP A 76 -6.45 10.53 -1.37
N CYS A 77 -5.66 9.45 -1.31
CA CYS A 77 -5.72 8.31 -2.21
C CYS A 77 -6.59 7.16 -1.66
N ARG A 78 -7.56 7.43 -0.77
CA ARG A 78 -8.44 6.40 -0.18
C ARG A 78 -9.06 5.45 -1.20
N MET A 79 -9.42 5.95 -2.39
CA MET A 79 -9.96 5.12 -3.47
C MET A 79 -9.03 3.98 -3.91
N ALA A 80 -7.71 4.14 -3.76
CA ALA A 80 -6.72 3.10 -4.04
C ALA A 80 -7.01 1.82 -3.27
N VAL A 81 -7.39 1.94 -1.99
CA VAL A 81 -7.53 0.80 -1.07
C VAL A 81 -8.97 0.37 -0.86
N THR A 82 -9.95 1.23 -1.15
CA THR A 82 -11.38 0.86 -1.05
C THR A 82 -11.91 0.11 -2.27
N GLY A 83 -11.12 0.01 -3.34
CA GLY A 83 -11.50 -0.66 -4.58
C GLY A 83 -11.50 0.30 -5.77
N VAL A 84 -10.62 0.05 -6.73
CA VAL A 84 -10.50 0.82 -7.97
C VAL A 84 -11.38 0.17 -9.05
N PRO A 85 -12.44 0.84 -9.52
CA PRO A 85 -13.48 0.20 -10.33
C PRO A 85 -13.13 0.02 -11.80
N THR A 86 -12.19 0.81 -12.33
CA THR A 86 -11.86 0.78 -13.76
C THR A 86 -10.36 1.00 -13.98
N LEU A 87 -9.85 0.57 -15.14
CA LEU A 87 -8.48 0.85 -15.56
C LEU A 87 -8.21 2.36 -15.68
N LYS A 88 -9.18 3.15 -16.15
CA LYS A 88 -9.04 4.60 -16.22
C LYS A 88 -8.81 5.20 -14.83
N THR A 89 -9.65 4.81 -13.86
CA THR A 89 -9.48 5.28 -12.46
C THR A 89 -8.14 4.84 -11.88
N PHE A 90 -7.65 3.64 -12.23
CA PHE A 90 -6.32 3.20 -11.83
C PHE A 90 -5.22 4.13 -12.39
N ILE A 91 -5.27 4.42 -13.68
CA ILE A 91 -4.30 5.30 -14.36
C ILE A 91 -4.32 6.70 -13.76
N ASP A 92 -5.51 7.27 -13.53
CA ASP A 92 -5.67 8.62 -12.99
C ASP A 92 -5.14 8.72 -11.54
N LEU A 93 -5.25 7.64 -10.77
CA LEU A 93 -4.91 7.61 -9.34
C LEU A 93 -3.45 7.24 -9.07
N LEU A 94 -2.82 6.46 -9.96
CA LEU A 94 -1.46 5.98 -9.80
C LEU A 94 -0.42 7.09 -9.52
N PRO A 95 -0.40 8.23 -10.24
CA PRO A 95 0.55 9.31 -9.96
C PRO A 95 0.44 9.85 -8.54
N ALA A 96 -0.78 9.98 -8.00
CA ALA A 96 -1.01 10.47 -6.65
C ALA A 96 -0.48 9.49 -5.59
N VAL A 97 -0.69 8.18 -5.79
CA VAL A 97 -0.16 7.13 -4.90
C VAL A 97 1.35 7.08 -4.94
N VAL A 98 1.96 7.18 -6.13
CA VAL A 98 3.42 7.25 -6.29
C VAL A 98 3.97 8.44 -5.51
N ALA A 99 3.42 9.64 -5.73
CA ALA A 99 3.87 10.85 -5.04
C ALA A 99 3.72 10.73 -3.52
N HIS A 100 2.62 10.16 -3.03
CA HIS A 100 2.42 9.90 -1.60
C HIS A 100 3.48 8.94 -1.05
N THR A 101 3.67 7.79 -1.70
CA THR A 101 4.61 6.74 -1.29
C THR A 101 6.05 7.27 -1.23
N THR A 102 6.45 8.05 -2.23
CA THR A 102 7.76 8.72 -2.27
C THR A 102 7.93 9.71 -1.13
N ARG A 103 6.93 10.53 -0.83
CA ARG A 103 6.98 11.45 0.33
C ARG A 103 7.12 10.72 1.66
N GLN A 104 6.40 9.61 1.85
CA GLN A 104 6.55 8.78 3.04
C GLN A 104 7.95 8.18 3.16
N TYR A 105 8.53 7.75 2.03
CA TYR A 105 9.90 7.27 2.02
C TYR A 105 10.88 8.37 2.43
N LEU A 106 10.83 9.54 1.80
CA LEU A 106 11.74 10.64 2.14
C LEU A 106 11.60 11.13 3.58
N LYS A 107 10.39 11.04 4.17
CA LYS A 107 10.14 11.44 5.56
C LYS A 107 10.69 10.44 6.59
N HIS A 108 10.69 9.15 6.26
CA HIS A 108 10.96 8.08 7.23
C HIS A 108 12.22 7.26 6.92
N ALA A 109 12.82 7.42 5.75
CA ALA A 109 14.09 6.79 5.41
C ALA A 109 15.21 7.44 6.21
N GLU A 110 16.13 6.62 6.68
CA GLU A 110 17.30 7.07 7.42
C GLU A 110 18.19 7.89 6.48
N ALA A 111 18.30 9.19 6.77
CA ALA A 111 19.19 10.07 6.03
C ALA A 111 20.63 9.64 6.34
N HIS A 112 21.42 9.43 5.29
CA HIS A 112 22.86 9.24 5.40
C HIS A 112 23.51 10.57 4.99
N PRO A 113 23.50 11.61 5.85
CA PRO A 113 24.16 12.85 5.50
C PRO A 113 25.64 12.57 5.29
N PRO A 114 26.29 13.20 4.31
CA PRO A 114 27.74 13.09 4.17
C PRO A 114 28.39 13.56 5.47
N SER A 115 29.45 12.89 5.91
CA SER A 115 30.25 13.31 7.06
C SER A 115 30.77 14.73 6.79
N GLY A 116 30.16 15.73 7.42
CA GLY A 116 30.60 17.11 7.31
C GLY A 116 31.94 17.29 8.03
N PRO A 117 32.82 18.20 7.55
CA PRO A 117 34.03 18.54 8.28
C PRO A 117 33.65 19.08 9.66
N THR A 118 34.25 18.51 10.71
CA THR A 118 34.17 19.04 12.08
C THR A 118 34.77 20.44 12.07
N CYS A 119 33.92 21.47 12.06
CA CYS A 119 34.36 22.84 12.24
C CYS A 119 34.92 22.95 13.67
N PRO A 120 36.22 23.23 13.88
CA PRO A 120 36.72 23.52 15.21
C PRO A 120 36.03 24.81 15.68
N GLY A 121 35.33 24.74 16.81
CA GLY A 121 34.77 25.95 17.43
C GLY A 121 35.90 26.93 17.76
N PRO A 122 35.64 28.25 17.68
CA PRO A 122 36.66 29.25 17.99
C PRO A 122 36.97 29.27 19.49
N ASP A 123 38.25 29.49 19.80
CA ASP A 123 38.83 29.64 21.16
C ASP A 123 38.26 30.85 21.93
#